data_AF-A0A9E0RUA5-F1
#
_entry.id   AF-A0A9E0RUA5-F1
#
_cell.length_a   1.000
_cell.length_b   1.000
_cell.length_c   1.000
_cell.angle_alpha   90.00
_cell.angle_beta   90.00
_cell.angle_gamma   90.00
#
_symmetry.space_group_name_H-M   'P 1'
#
loop_
_entity.id
_entity.type
_entity.pdbx_description
1 polymer ?
#
loop_
_entity_poly.entity_id
_entity_poly.type
_entity_poly.pdbx_seq_one_letter_code
_entity_poly.pdbx_strand_id
1 'polypeptide(L)'
;MTSPLTTENALTGANALLKGFAMLGKKGVRRFVAIPIALNICLFTLGLRSAWLWFEKSLTTIENALTAWLDFLTWLLWPLFVVALLLIIAYGFTFVANLIGSPFYGLLAERVEQLALGNDNDSAFSWRQLLASIPRAVLREAKKIIYYLLWLIPIALIWLFSLIFPILTPLTTALWFAFGAWIFALKYIDYAYDNHGRSCSKLQKDMRQQRMRCLS
;
A
#
# COMPACT_ATOMS: atom_id res chain seq x y z
N MET A 1 -1.60 19.01 -38.35
CA MET A 1 -1.14 17.64 -38.68
C MET A 1 -0.95 16.90 -37.38
N THR A 2 -1.83 15.94 -37.12
CA THR A 2 -1.94 15.15 -35.89
C THR A 2 -0.76 14.17 -35.78
N SER A 3 0.07 14.32 -34.73
CA SER A 3 1.15 13.37 -34.43
C SER A 3 0.57 12.03 -33.95
N PRO A 4 1.09 10.88 -34.41
CA PRO A 4 0.65 9.57 -33.93
C PRO A 4 1.26 9.32 -32.56
N LEU A 5 0.43 9.19 -31.53
CA LEU A 5 0.86 9.06 -30.13
C LEU A 5 1.07 7.61 -29.63
N THR A 6 0.98 6.56 -30.45
CA THR A 6 0.43 5.30 -29.91
C THR A 6 1.25 4.00 -30.00
N THR A 7 2.50 3.94 -30.51
CA THR A 7 3.23 2.65 -30.54
C THR A 7 4.71 2.72 -30.17
N GLU A 8 5.46 3.74 -30.62
CA GLU A 8 6.91 3.82 -30.40
C GLU A 8 7.27 4.01 -28.91
N ASN A 9 6.56 4.88 -28.20
CA ASN A 9 6.78 5.12 -26.76
C ASN A 9 6.32 3.93 -25.88
N ALA A 10 5.27 3.22 -26.30
CA ALA A 10 4.78 2.03 -25.58
C ALA A 10 5.74 0.84 -25.75
N LEU A 11 6.29 0.64 -26.96
CA LEU A 11 7.34 -0.33 -27.23
C LEU A 11 8.64 0.01 -26.48
N THR A 12 8.99 1.29 -26.39
CA THR A 12 10.14 1.77 -25.62
C THR A 12 9.95 1.58 -24.11
N GLY A 13 8.75 1.87 -23.60
CA GLY A 13 8.37 1.64 -22.21
C GLY A 13 8.30 0.15 -21.83
N ALA A 14 7.75 -0.69 -22.71
CA ALA A 14 7.73 -2.15 -22.54
C ALA A 14 9.16 -2.73 -22.57
N ASN A 15 10.02 -2.28 -23.47
CA ASN A 15 11.43 -2.68 -23.48
C ASN A 15 12.19 -2.20 -22.25
N ALA A 16 11.88 -1.02 -21.72
CA ALA A 16 12.46 -0.51 -20.48
C ALA A 16 12.03 -1.37 -19.27
N LEU A 17 10.75 -1.77 -19.21
CA LEU A 17 10.25 -2.70 -18.19
C LEU A 17 10.93 -4.08 -18.30
N LEU A 18 11.05 -4.63 -19.51
CA LEU A 18 11.73 -5.91 -19.74
C LEU A 18 13.22 -5.85 -19.38
N LYS A 19 13.91 -4.77 -19.74
CA LYS A 19 15.30 -4.52 -19.30
C LYS A 19 15.41 -4.42 -17.78
N GLY A 20 14.50 -3.70 -17.13
CA GLY A 20 14.43 -3.61 -15.68
C GLY A 20 14.22 -4.97 -15.01
N PHE A 21 13.31 -5.78 -15.55
CA PHE A 21 13.04 -7.13 -15.06
C PHE A 21 14.27 -8.05 -15.20
N ALA A 22 14.98 -7.97 -16.33
CA ALA A 22 16.22 -8.71 -16.53
C ALA A 22 17.35 -8.27 -15.56
N MET A 23 17.37 -7.00 -15.12
CA MET A 23 18.35 -6.51 -14.15
C MET A 23 18.11 -7.04 -12.73
N LEU A 24 16.88 -7.41 -12.36
CA LEU A 24 16.56 -7.96 -11.03
C LEU A 24 17.32 -9.26 -10.73
N GLY A 25 17.68 -10.02 -11.78
CA GLY A 25 18.43 -11.27 -11.67
C GLY A 25 19.95 -11.11 -11.51
N LYS A 26 20.51 -9.90 -11.68
CA LYS A 26 21.97 -9.69 -11.63
C LYS A 26 22.53 -9.87 -10.21
N LYS A 27 23.75 -10.42 -10.15
CA LYS A 27 24.54 -10.58 -8.92
C LYS A 27 24.77 -9.18 -8.32
N GLY A 28 24.29 -8.94 -7.10
CA GLY A 28 24.27 -7.61 -6.46
C GLY A 28 22.85 -7.08 -6.21
N VAL A 29 21.92 -7.26 -7.16
CA VAL A 29 20.52 -6.81 -7.08
C VAL A 29 19.61 -7.88 -6.48
N ARG A 30 19.87 -9.16 -6.76
CA ARG A 30 19.03 -10.31 -6.33
C ARG A 30 18.71 -10.31 -4.82
N ARG A 31 19.65 -9.89 -3.96
CA ARG A 31 19.44 -9.80 -2.50
C ARG A 31 18.37 -8.76 -2.12
N PHE A 32 18.31 -7.65 -2.85
CA PHE A 32 17.34 -6.57 -2.63
C PHE A 32 15.93 -6.95 -3.08
N VAL A 33 15.81 -7.97 -3.92
CA VAL A 33 14.53 -8.53 -4.36
C VAL A 33 14.11 -9.70 -3.46
N ALA A 34 15.05 -10.60 -3.15
CA ALA A 34 14.77 -11.78 -2.34
C ALA A 34 14.38 -11.46 -0.89
N ILE A 35 15.01 -10.45 -0.26
CA ILE A 35 14.72 -10.08 1.13
C ILE A 35 13.27 -9.61 1.30
N PRO A 36 12.76 -8.61 0.53
CA PRO A 36 11.36 -8.20 0.62
C PRO A 36 10.36 -9.33 0.35
N ILE A 37 10.65 -10.20 -0.63
CA ILE A 37 9.79 -11.34 -0.95
C ILE A 37 9.74 -12.32 0.22
N ALA A 38 10.90 -12.70 0.77
CA ALA A 38 10.97 -13.61 1.91
C ALA A 38 10.26 -13.01 3.15
N LEU A 39 10.44 -11.72 3.39
CA LEU A 39 9.81 -11.01 4.49
C LEU A 39 8.27 -10.96 4.30
N ASN A 40 7.80 -10.69 3.09
CA ASN A 40 6.36 -10.75 2.75
C ASN A 40 5.77 -12.15 2.92
N ILE A 41 6.45 -13.21 2.48
CA ILE A 41 5.99 -14.59 2.67
C ILE A 41 5.93 -14.93 4.17
N CYS A 42 6.96 -14.55 4.93
CA CYS A 42 7.02 -14.78 6.37
C CYS A 42 5.88 -14.04 7.10
N LEU A 43 5.66 -12.77 6.80
CA LEU A 43 4.55 -12.00 7.36
C LEU A 43 3.19 -12.55 6.98
N PHE A 44 3.01 -12.94 5.72
CA PHE A 44 1.75 -13.50 5.25
C PHE A 44 1.42 -14.79 6.00
N THR A 45 2.38 -15.72 6.06
CA THR A 45 2.19 -17.02 6.72
C THR A 45 1.97 -16.88 8.22
N LEU A 46 2.79 -16.08 8.92
CA LEU A 46 2.65 -15.83 10.35
C LEU A 46 1.36 -15.06 10.67
N GLY A 47 1.04 -14.03 9.88
CA GLY A 47 -0.16 -13.22 10.04
C GLY A 47 -1.43 -14.06 9.82
N LEU A 48 -1.48 -14.84 8.74
CA LEU A 48 -2.60 -15.73 8.43
C LEU A 48 -2.79 -16.79 9.53
N ARG A 49 -1.70 -17.42 9.97
CA ARG A 49 -1.76 -18.42 11.04
C ARG A 49 -2.25 -17.81 12.35
N SER A 50 -1.75 -16.65 12.72
CA SER A 50 -2.14 -15.95 13.95
C SER A 50 -3.61 -15.51 13.91
N ALA A 51 -4.05 -14.98 12.76
CA ALA A 51 -5.42 -14.54 12.57
C ALA A 51 -6.40 -15.72 12.59
N TRP A 52 -6.03 -16.86 11.99
CA TRP A 52 -6.82 -18.09 12.06
C TRP A 52 -6.95 -18.63 13.49
N LEU A 53 -5.85 -18.69 14.24
CA LEU A 53 -5.87 -19.12 15.64
C LEU A 53 -6.72 -18.20 16.52
N TRP A 54 -6.62 -16.89 16.29
CA TRP A 54 -7.45 -15.90 16.97
C TRP A 54 -8.93 -16.08 16.61
N PHE A 55 -9.23 -16.37 15.34
CA PHE A 55 -10.59 -16.66 14.88
C PHE A 55 -11.18 -17.90 15.56
N GLU A 56 -10.49 -19.05 15.51
CA GLU A 56 -10.95 -20.29 16.16
C GLU A 56 -11.20 -20.07 17.66
N LYS A 57 -10.30 -19.35 18.33
CA LYS A 57 -10.44 -19.04 19.76
C LYS A 57 -11.62 -18.12 20.03
N SER A 58 -11.84 -17.10 19.20
CA SER A 58 -12.96 -16.17 19.37
C SER A 58 -14.29 -16.86 19.11
N LEU A 59 -14.38 -17.67 18.05
CA LEU A 59 -15.59 -18.42 17.70
C LEU A 59 -15.97 -19.39 18.83
N THR A 60 -15.03 -20.21 19.28
CA THR A 60 -15.25 -21.16 20.38
C THR A 60 -15.61 -20.46 21.70
N THR A 61 -15.02 -19.30 21.99
CA THR A 61 -15.39 -18.50 23.17
C THR A 61 -16.83 -17.99 23.09
N ILE A 62 -17.27 -17.58 21.90
CA ILE A 62 -18.65 -17.09 21.68
C ILE A 62 -19.63 -18.27 21.75
N GLU A 63 -19.35 -19.39 21.07
CA GLU A 63 -20.14 -20.63 21.12
C GLU A 63 -20.36 -21.11 22.56
N ASN A 64 -19.31 -21.14 23.38
CA ASN A 64 -19.42 -21.55 24.78
C ASN A 64 -20.24 -20.58 25.66
N ALA A 65 -20.36 -19.32 25.24
CA ALA A 65 -21.17 -18.32 25.94
C ALA A 65 -22.63 -18.28 25.44
N LEU A 66 -22.91 -18.88 24.29
CA LEU A 66 -24.25 -18.93 23.69
C LEU A 66 -25.10 -20.00 24.39
N THR A 67 -26.38 -19.70 24.57
CA THR A 67 -27.38 -20.65 25.06
C THR A 67 -28.18 -21.23 23.89
N ALA A 68 -28.91 -22.32 24.11
CA ALA A 68 -29.57 -23.08 23.03
C ALA A 68 -30.46 -22.25 22.08
N TRP A 69 -31.11 -21.18 22.57
CA TRP A 69 -31.96 -20.32 21.74
C TRP A 69 -31.18 -19.31 20.87
N LEU A 70 -29.91 -19.03 21.21
CA LEU A 70 -29.02 -18.14 20.46
C LEU A 70 -28.05 -18.89 19.55
N ASP A 71 -28.00 -20.23 19.60
CA ASP A 71 -27.04 -21.04 18.84
C ASP A 71 -27.12 -20.83 17.32
N PHE A 72 -28.28 -20.39 16.80
CA PHE A 72 -28.44 -19.99 15.41
C PHE A 72 -27.49 -18.84 14.99
N LEU A 73 -27.01 -18.03 15.94
CA LEU A 73 -26.04 -16.97 15.68
C LEU A 73 -24.68 -17.53 15.27
N THR A 74 -24.31 -18.72 15.72
CA THR A 74 -23.04 -19.38 15.34
C THR A 74 -22.94 -19.53 13.82
N TRP A 75 -24.03 -19.97 13.20
CA TRP A 75 -24.15 -20.10 11.74
C TRP A 75 -24.00 -18.75 11.00
N LEU A 76 -24.46 -17.65 11.60
CA LEU A 76 -24.36 -16.29 11.01
C LEU A 76 -22.98 -15.65 11.26
N LEU A 77 -22.41 -15.86 12.45
CA LEU A 77 -21.13 -15.29 12.85
C LEU A 77 -19.97 -15.90 12.06
N TRP A 78 -20.04 -17.19 11.74
CA TRP A 78 -18.99 -17.87 10.97
C TRP A 78 -18.68 -17.18 9.62
N PRO A 79 -19.64 -16.98 8.70
CA PRO A 79 -19.37 -16.29 7.44
C PRO A 79 -18.98 -14.83 7.63
N LEU A 80 -19.57 -14.13 8.61
CA LEU A 80 -19.20 -12.74 8.92
C LEU A 80 -17.72 -12.63 9.31
N PHE A 81 -17.24 -13.54 10.16
CA PHE A 81 -15.84 -13.59 10.55
C PHE A 81 -14.93 -13.99 9.39
N VAL A 82 -15.33 -14.92 8.52
CA VAL A 82 -14.56 -15.26 7.32
C VAL A 82 -14.40 -14.03 6.42
N VAL A 83 -15.48 -13.27 6.19
CA VAL A 83 -15.42 -12.02 5.43
C VAL A 83 -14.49 -11.01 6.14
N ALA A 84 -14.63 -10.83 7.45
CA ALA A 84 -13.76 -9.94 8.22
C ALA A 84 -12.27 -10.35 8.11
N LEU A 85 -11.98 -11.65 8.22
CA LEU A 85 -10.63 -12.20 8.07
C LEU A 85 -10.09 -11.93 6.66
N LEU A 86 -10.88 -12.16 5.62
CA LEU A 86 -10.51 -11.84 4.23
C LEU A 86 -10.21 -10.35 4.06
N LEU A 87 -10.99 -9.46 4.65
CA LEU A 87 -10.76 -8.01 4.60
C LEU A 87 -9.47 -7.62 5.34
N ILE A 88 -9.25 -8.17 6.54
CA ILE A 88 -8.03 -7.93 7.32
C ILE A 88 -6.80 -8.42 6.54
N ILE A 89 -6.88 -9.58 5.90
CA ILE A 89 -5.81 -10.08 5.05
C ILE A 89 -5.64 -9.15 3.85
N ALA A 90 -6.69 -8.87 3.08
CA ALA A 90 -6.59 -8.07 1.85
C ALA A 90 -6.00 -6.67 2.09
N TYR A 91 -6.47 -5.97 3.13
CA TYR A 91 -6.03 -4.60 3.42
C TYR A 91 -4.85 -4.53 4.38
N GLY A 92 -4.89 -5.30 5.46
CA GLY A 92 -3.86 -5.30 6.50
C GLY A 92 -2.53 -5.86 6.00
N PHE A 93 -2.55 -6.97 5.25
CA PHE A 93 -1.32 -7.50 4.66
C PHE A 93 -0.71 -6.51 3.67
N THR A 94 -1.51 -5.97 2.75
CA THR A 94 -1.03 -5.00 1.76
C THR A 94 -0.41 -3.78 2.43
N PHE A 95 -1.03 -3.27 3.49
CA PHE A 95 -0.49 -2.17 4.28
C PHE A 95 0.88 -2.53 4.90
N VAL A 96 0.96 -3.64 5.64
CA VAL A 96 2.20 -4.07 6.32
C VAL A 96 3.31 -4.41 5.31
N ALA A 97 2.97 -5.09 4.22
CA ALA A 97 3.89 -5.45 3.15
C ALA A 97 4.45 -4.19 2.47
N ASN A 98 3.61 -3.20 2.15
CA ASN A 98 4.08 -1.93 1.58
C ASN A 98 4.90 -1.13 2.58
N LEU A 99 4.51 -1.12 3.85
CA LEU A 99 5.24 -0.46 4.92
C LEU A 99 6.67 -0.98 5.04
N ILE A 100 6.82 -2.30 5.05
CA ILE A 100 8.11 -2.96 5.21
C ILE A 100 8.91 -2.98 3.89
N GLY A 101 8.23 -3.04 2.74
CA GLY A 101 8.84 -3.01 1.41
C GLY A 101 9.34 -1.63 0.99
N SER A 102 8.66 -0.55 1.38
CA SER A 102 9.01 0.84 1.03
C SER A 102 10.49 1.22 1.19
N PRO A 103 11.21 0.87 2.27
CA PRO A 103 12.65 1.16 2.38
C PRO A 103 13.51 0.35 1.40
N PHE A 104 13.10 -0.86 1.05
CA PHE A 104 13.82 -1.69 0.08
C PHE A 104 13.62 -1.21 -1.35
N TYR A 105 12.42 -0.71 -1.69
CA TYR A 105 12.13 -0.19 -3.02
C TYR A 105 13.00 1.01 -3.38
N GLY A 106 13.23 1.93 -2.43
CA GLY A 106 14.11 3.09 -2.64
C GLY A 106 15.58 2.70 -2.87
N LEU A 107 16.09 1.76 -2.08
CA LEU A 107 17.47 1.24 -2.23
C LEU A 107 17.65 0.44 -3.52
N LEU A 108 16.64 -0.31 -3.92
CA LEU A 108 16.63 -1.03 -5.20
C LEU A 108 16.70 -0.04 -6.38
N ALA A 109 15.89 1.03 -6.34
CA ALA A 109 15.87 2.06 -7.38
C ALA A 109 17.24 2.76 -7.52
N GLU A 110 17.88 3.12 -6.40
CA GLU A 110 19.21 3.74 -6.39
C GLU A 110 20.28 2.80 -6.99
N ARG A 111 20.19 1.49 -6.73
CA ARG A 111 21.11 0.50 -7.32
C ARG A 111 20.89 0.27 -8.80
N VAL A 112 19.63 0.24 -9.25
CA VAL A 112 19.31 0.12 -10.68
C VAL A 112 19.83 1.36 -11.43
N GLU A 113 19.72 2.56 -10.84
CA GLU A 113 20.26 3.80 -11.41
C GLU A 113 21.80 3.78 -11.47
N GLN A 114 22.49 3.34 -10.42
CA GLN A 114 23.95 3.19 -10.41
C GLN A 114 24.44 2.19 -11.48
N LEU A 115 23.75 1.05 -11.63
CA LEU A 115 24.05 0.07 -12.66
C LEU A 115 23.78 0.60 -14.08
N ALA A 116 22.75 1.42 -14.26
CA ALA A 116 22.43 2.05 -15.54
C ALA A 116 23.48 3.12 -15.93
N LEU A 117 24.08 3.80 -14.95
CA LEU A 117 25.14 4.79 -15.15
C LEU A 117 26.55 4.16 -15.29
N GLY A 118 26.67 2.83 -15.22
CA GLY A 118 27.94 2.12 -15.33
C GLY A 118 28.87 2.29 -14.11
N ASN A 119 28.34 2.83 -13.00
CA ASN A 119 29.10 3.10 -11.79
C ASN A 119 28.95 1.90 -10.85
N ASP A 120 29.80 0.90 -11.02
CA ASP A 120 29.76 -0.37 -10.26
C ASP A 120 30.42 -0.23 -8.87
N ASN A 121 30.25 0.92 -8.24
CA ASN A 121 30.62 1.08 -6.84
C ASN A 121 29.63 0.24 -6.04
N ASP A 122 30.11 -0.89 -5.52
CA ASP A 122 29.41 -1.67 -4.50
C ASP A 122 29.35 -0.83 -3.22
N SER A 123 28.51 0.21 -3.24
CA SER A 123 28.17 0.99 -2.07
C SER A 123 27.75 -0.02 -1.01
N ALA A 124 28.42 -0.11 0.13
CA ALA A 124 28.13 -1.17 1.08
C ALA A 124 26.66 -1.04 1.54
N PHE A 125 25.87 -2.10 1.36
CA PHE A 125 24.49 -2.13 1.83
C PHE A 125 24.44 -1.84 3.33
N SER A 126 23.93 -0.67 3.70
CA SER A 126 23.90 -0.23 5.09
C SER A 126 22.57 -0.60 5.73
N TRP A 127 22.53 -1.75 6.40
CA TRP A 127 21.39 -2.17 7.23
C TRP A 127 20.95 -1.06 8.21
N ARG A 128 21.90 -0.26 8.70
CA ARG A 128 21.64 0.85 9.62
C ARG A 128 20.83 1.97 8.97
N GLN A 129 21.11 2.32 7.71
CA GLN A 129 20.34 3.34 6.98
C GLN A 129 18.93 2.84 6.64
N LEU A 130 18.81 1.56 6.28
CA LEU A 130 17.52 0.94 5.99
C LEU A 130 16.63 0.91 7.23
N LEU A 131 17.12 0.40 8.35
CA LEU A 131 16.39 0.35 9.62
C LEU A 131 16.04 1.76 10.15
N ALA A 132 16.92 2.75 9.96
CA ALA A 132 16.64 4.14 10.35
C ALA A 132 15.55 4.82 9.49
N SER A 133 15.28 4.30 8.29
CA SER A 133 14.26 4.85 7.39
C SER A 133 12.85 4.29 7.65
N ILE A 134 12.75 3.06 8.18
CA ILE A 134 11.48 2.40 8.54
C ILE A 134 10.58 3.26 9.43
N PRO A 135 11.02 3.77 10.61
CA PRO A 135 10.12 4.48 11.50
C PRO A 135 9.56 5.76 10.88
N ARG A 136 10.34 6.44 10.03
CA ARG A 136 9.88 7.64 9.32
C ARG A 136 8.82 7.31 8.27
N ALA A 137 9.00 6.22 7.52
CA ALA A 137 8.01 5.74 6.56
C ALA A 137 6.72 5.30 7.25
N VAL A 138 6.85 4.53 8.34
CA VAL A 138 5.73 4.10 9.19
C VAL A 138 4.94 5.28 9.74
N LEU A 139 5.63 6.27 10.30
CA LEU A 139 4.98 7.45 10.85
C LEU A 139 4.25 8.27 9.77
N ARG A 140 4.78 8.31 8.55
CA ARG A 140 4.15 9.01 7.41
C ARG A 140 2.84 8.34 7.01
N GLU A 141 2.86 7.02 6.83
CA GLU A 141 1.67 6.25 6.46
C GLU A 141 0.63 6.20 7.60
N ALA A 142 1.09 6.07 8.85
CA ALA A 142 0.23 6.14 10.03
C ALA A 142 -0.49 7.50 10.14
N LYS A 143 0.20 8.62 9.86
CA LYS A 143 -0.41 9.95 9.83
C LYS A 143 -1.51 10.07 8.77
N LYS A 144 -1.34 9.45 7.59
CA LYS A 144 -2.39 9.41 6.55
C LYS A 144 -3.61 8.64 7.04
N ILE A 145 -3.39 7.46 7.64
CA ILE A 145 -4.49 6.66 8.21
C ILE A 145 -5.22 7.44 9.31
N ILE A 146 -4.50 8.04 10.25
CA ILE A 146 -5.09 8.85 11.32
C ILE A 146 -5.88 10.02 10.74
N TYR A 147 -5.35 10.70 9.73
CA TYR A 147 -6.05 11.80 9.05
C TYR A 147 -7.38 11.34 8.44
N TYR A 148 -7.40 10.21 7.74
CA TYR A 148 -8.63 9.65 7.18
C TYR A 148 -9.61 9.18 8.26
N LEU A 149 -9.10 8.58 9.34
CA LEU A 149 -9.90 8.12 10.47
C LEU A 149 -10.54 9.29 11.23
N LEU A 150 -9.82 10.41 11.39
CA LEU A 150 -10.36 11.63 11.98
C LEU A 150 -11.48 12.24 11.12
N TRP A 151 -11.34 12.20 9.79
CA TRP A 151 -12.37 12.66 8.87
C TRP A 151 -13.61 11.75 8.83
N LEU A 152 -13.48 10.47 9.19
CA LEU A 152 -14.61 9.55 9.33
C LEU A 152 -15.54 9.92 10.51
N ILE A 153 -15.01 10.51 11.58
CA ILE A 153 -15.77 10.86 12.80
C ILE A 153 -16.97 11.76 12.51
N PRO A 154 -16.83 12.94 11.86
CA PRO A 154 -17.98 13.81 11.59
C PRO A 154 -19.01 13.14 10.66
N ILE A 155 -18.57 12.36 9.68
CA ILE A 155 -19.47 11.65 8.76
C ILE A 155 -20.25 10.56 9.50
N ALA A 156 -19.59 9.82 10.39
CA ALA A 156 -20.22 8.83 11.24
C ALA A 156 -21.23 9.47 12.20
N LEU A 157 -20.94 10.64 12.77
CA LEU A 157 -21.88 11.39 13.61
C LEU A 157 -23.12 11.85 12.83
N ILE A 158 -22.95 12.38 11.62
CA ILE A 158 -24.07 12.77 10.75
C ILE A 158 -24.91 11.54 10.37
N TRP A 159 -24.26 10.40 10.08
CA TRP A 159 -24.94 9.14 9.81
C TRP A 159 -25.73 8.63 11.03
N LEU A 160 -25.15 8.69 12.23
CA LEU A 160 -25.82 8.35 13.48
C LEU A 160 -27.05 9.24 13.72
N PHE A 161 -26.94 10.54 13.43
CA PHE A 161 -28.04 11.49 13.54
C PHE A 161 -29.18 11.18 12.53
N SER A 162 -28.82 10.69 11.33
CA SER A 162 -29.80 10.27 10.32
C SER A 162 -30.61 9.04 10.71
N LEU A 163 -30.19 8.24 11.69
CA LEU A 163 -31.00 7.13 12.22
C LEU A 163 -32.23 7.64 12.97
N ILE A 164 -32.14 8.83 13.59
CA ILE A 164 -33.24 9.47 14.32
C ILE A 164 -34.16 10.23 13.33
N PHE A 165 -33.59 10.77 12.25
CA PHE A 165 -34.32 11.54 11.24
C PHE A 165 -34.17 10.91 9.84
N PRO A 166 -35.10 10.01 9.44
CA PRO A 166 -35.04 9.28 8.16
C PRO A 166 -35.02 10.20 6.92
N ILE A 167 -35.47 11.44 7.05
CA ILE A 167 -35.44 12.44 5.97
C ILE A 167 -33.99 12.81 5.56
N LEU A 168 -33.02 12.58 6.43
CA LEU A 168 -31.60 12.84 6.18
C LEU A 168 -30.88 11.66 5.51
N THR A 169 -31.51 10.48 5.43
CA THR A 169 -30.91 9.27 4.86
C THR A 169 -30.39 9.42 3.42
N PRO A 170 -31.09 10.08 2.47
CA PRO A 170 -30.53 10.30 1.14
C PRO A 170 -29.29 11.21 1.16
N LEU A 171 -29.28 12.23 2.03
CA LEU A 171 -28.13 13.13 2.19
C LEU A 171 -26.91 12.39 2.75
N THR A 172 -27.11 11.55 3.77
CA THR A 172 -26.02 10.77 4.37
C THR A 172 -25.46 9.73 3.42
N THR A 173 -26.32 9.09 2.62
CA THR A 173 -25.90 8.15 1.56
C THR A 173 -25.03 8.86 0.52
N ALA A 174 -25.44 10.05 0.07
CA ALA A 174 -24.65 10.84 -0.88
C ALA A 174 -23.30 11.30 -0.29
N LEU A 175 -23.28 11.72 0.98
CA LEU A 175 -22.06 12.10 1.69
C LEU A 175 -21.08 10.93 1.82
N TRP A 176 -21.56 9.73 2.16
CA TRP A 176 -20.74 8.52 2.22
C TRP A 176 -20.12 8.18 0.87
N PHE A 177 -20.89 8.29 -0.21
CA PHE A 177 -20.39 8.06 -1.56
C PHE A 177 -19.33 9.11 -1.96
N ALA A 178 -19.60 10.39 -1.73
CA ALA A 178 -18.66 11.48 -2.02
C ALA A 178 -17.35 11.34 -1.23
N PHE A 179 -17.44 10.93 0.03
CA PHE A 179 -16.27 10.65 0.86
C PHE A 179 -15.46 9.46 0.35
N GLY A 180 -16.14 8.36 -0.03
CA GLY A 180 -15.50 7.20 -0.64
C GLY A 180 -14.78 7.55 -1.95
N ALA A 181 -15.43 8.33 -2.81
CA ALA A 181 -14.84 8.83 -4.05
C ALA A 181 -13.64 9.75 -3.79
N TRP A 182 -13.74 10.64 -2.79
CA TRP A 182 -12.63 11.52 -2.41
C TRP A 182 -11.43 10.75 -1.86
N ILE A 183 -11.64 9.73 -1.01
CA ILE A 183 -10.56 8.85 -0.55
C ILE A 183 -9.93 8.12 -1.73
N PHE A 184 -10.72 7.59 -2.66
CA PHE A 184 -10.19 6.91 -3.85
C PHE A 184 -9.36 7.85 -4.72
N ALA A 185 -9.85 9.07 -4.95
CA ALA A 185 -9.13 10.09 -5.70
C ALA A 185 -7.82 10.48 -4.99
N LEU A 186 -7.86 10.71 -3.68
CA LEU A 186 -6.66 11.00 -2.89
C LEU A 186 -5.65 9.85 -2.94
N LYS A 187 -6.10 8.59 -2.84
CA LYS A 187 -5.21 7.43 -2.99
C LYS A 187 -4.58 7.37 -4.36
N TYR A 188 -5.33 7.68 -5.42
CA TYR A 188 -4.82 7.64 -6.79
C TYR A 188 -3.83 8.77 -7.07
N ILE A 189 -4.11 9.98 -6.56
CA ILE A 189 -3.20 11.12 -6.63
C ILE A 189 -1.95 10.85 -5.79
N ASP A 190 -2.09 10.37 -4.56
CA ASP A 190 -0.97 10.01 -3.71
C ASP A 190 -0.12 8.91 -4.35
N TYR A 191 -0.74 7.88 -4.96
CA TYR A 191 -0.01 6.91 -5.78
C TYR A 191 0.71 7.56 -6.97
N ALA A 192 0.12 8.53 -7.67
CA ALA A 192 0.80 9.25 -8.74
C ALA A 192 1.98 10.11 -8.22
N TYR A 193 1.89 10.63 -6.99
CA TYR A 193 2.95 11.39 -6.33
C TYR A 193 4.04 10.49 -5.72
N ASP A 194 3.69 9.31 -5.20
CA ASP A 194 4.60 8.35 -4.57
C ASP A 194 5.25 7.39 -5.60
N ASN A 195 4.59 7.11 -6.73
CA ASN A 195 5.16 6.41 -7.89
C ASN A 195 6.28 7.22 -8.56
N HIS A 196 6.34 8.53 -8.29
CA HIS A 196 7.52 9.33 -8.61
C HIS A 196 8.66 9.16 -7.62
N GLY A 197 8.53 8.46 -6.49
CA GLY A 197 9.58 7.81 -5.70
C GLY A 197 10.87 8.60 -5.42
N ARG A 198 10.87 9.93 -5.57
CA ARG A 198 12.08 10.74 -5.62
C ARG A 198 12.16 11.55 -4.35
N SER A 199 13.31 11.45 -3.69
CA SER A 199 13.76 12.43 -2.73
C SER A 199 13.68 13.83 -3.37
N CYS A 200 12.59 14.54 -3.09
CA CYS A 200 12.18 15.77 -3.77
C CYS A 200 13.24 16.90 -3.70
N SER A 201 14.24 16.75 -2.81
CA SER A 201 15.32 17.71 -2.63
C SER A 201 16.39 17.68 -3.74
N LYS A 202 16.67 16.53 -4.39
CA LYS A 202 17.70 16.44 -5.46
C LYS A 202 17.13 16.64 -6.86
N LEU A 203 15.95 16.07 -7.15
CA LEU A 203 15.34 16.14 -8.50
C LEU A 203 15.00 17.57 -8.94
N GLN A 204 14.58 18.45 -8.03
CA GLN A 204 14.29 19.85 -8.38
C GLN A 204 15.56 20.65 -8.73
N LYS A 205 16.73 20.28 -8.19
CA LYS A 205 18.02 20.89 -8.55
C LYS A 205 18.51 20.39 -9.90
N ASP A 206 18.41 19.09 -10.16
CA ASP A 206 18.85 18.50 -11.43
C ASP A 206 17.94 18.89 -12.60
N MET A 207 16.61 18.98 -12.38
CA MET A 207 15.67 19.45 -13.41
C MET A 207 15.78 20.95 -13.72
N ARG A 208 16.29 21.77 -12.79
CA ARG A 208 16.67 23.16 -13.11
C ARG A 208 17.92 23.24 -13.98
N GLN A 209 18.83 22.27 -13.89
CA GLN A 209 20.05 22.22 -14.70
C GLN A 209 19.86 21.52 -16.05
N GLN A 210 18.89 20.61 -16.19
CA GLN A 210 18.71 19.80 -17.41
C GLN A 210 17.39 20.07 -18.15
N ARG A 211 16.78 21.25 -17.95
CA ARG A 211 15.51 21.66 -18.57
C ARG A 211 15.47 21.53 -20.11
N MET A 212 16.64 21.57 -20.76
CA MET A 212 16.79 21.46 -22.22
C MET A 212 16.97 20.02 -22.74
N ARG A 213 17.21 19.02 -21.88
CA ARG A 213 17.42 17.61 -22.30
C ARG A 213 16.17 16.74 -22.20
N CYS A 214 15.11 17.20 -21.53
CA CYS A 214 13.83 16.48 -21.44
C CYS A 214 12.82 16.90 -22.54
N LEU A 215 13.24 17.73 -23.49
CA LEU A 215 12.43 18.22 -24.61
C LEU A 215 12.95 17.76 -25.99
N SER A 216 13.94 16.85 -26.01
CA SER A 216 14.47 16.19 -27.20
C SER A 216 14.39 14.68 -27.03
#